data_AF-S2YZF5-F1
#
_entry.id   AF-S2YZF5-F1
#
_cell.length_a   1.000
_cell.length_b   1.000
_cell.length_c   1.000
_cell.angle_alpha   90.00
_cell.angle_beta   90.00
_cell.angle_gamma   90.00
#
_symmetry.space_group_name_H-M   'P 1'
#
loop_
_entity.id
_entity.type
_entity.pdbx_description
1 polymer ?
#
loop_
_entity_poly.entity_id
_entity_poly.type
_entity_poly.pdbx_seq_one_letter_code
_entity_poly.pdbx_strand_id
1 'polypeptide(L)'
;MLEVPGNAADAPVVEVAREEPAAPVRRRGRTALLIGGAALLGLVAGACTGYLIQADRRPTALPPLSQPQLAQAKGKAPEPLSAARDGQVRTDGDLRKLLLKKPRGAKPADWTPGDGWMDLDAYAETYEEPRNMFGRLIADEFRRAAVTGWEDGGQTVEVRLIQFRQQESLEAADSTDSSQYWADREPETDSWSVPGTGNGMAYVHHRPDSDPGYLPLYAAEAHAYRGDIAMEIWMYDSKPITKARIMDLAERQMERL
;
A
#
# COMPACT_ATOMS: atom_id res chain seq x y z
N MET A 1 12.91 36.26 -78.13
CA MET A 1 13.99 36.63 -77.19
C MET A 1 13.55 36.11 -75.82
N LEU A 2 14.17 34.98 -75.40
CA LEU A 2 14.03 34.19 -74.15
C LEU A 2 12.60 33.90 -73.63
N GLU A 3 12.17 32.69 -73.25
CA GLU A 3 12.79 31.39 -73.04
C GLU A 3 11.67 30.32 -73.09
N VAL A 4 12.09 29.06 -73.15
CA VAL A 4 11.39 27.85 -73.62
C VAL A 4 10.33 27.30 -72.63
N PRO A 5 9.19 26.76 -73.10
CA PRO A 5 8.19 26.12 -72.27
C PRO A 5 8.50 24.64 -72.04
N GLY A 6 8.21 24.15 -70.84
CA GLY A 6 8.11 22.73 -70.56
C GLY A 6 6.67 22.25 -70.69
N ASN A 7 6.41 21.31 -71.60
CA ASN A 7 5.60 20.13 -71.33
C ASN A 7 5.67 19.15 -72.52
N ALA A 8 5.44 17.89 -72.18
CA ALA A 8 4.87 16.81 -72.97
C ALA A 8 5.83 15.74 -73.51
N ALA A 9 5.51 14.54 -73.01
CA ALA A 9 5.22 13.33 -73.78
C ALA A 9 6.32 12.25 -73.86
N ASP A 10 5.90 11.09 -73.34
CA ASP A 10 5.98 9.74 -73.89
C ASP A 10 7.33 9.13 -74.33
N ALA A 11 7.48 7.87 -73.91
CA ALA A 11 8.51 6.90 -74.28
C ALA A 11 8.44 6.53 -75.78
N PRO A 12 9.25 5.58 -76.33
CA PRO A 12 10.44 4.86 -75.82
C PRO A 12 11.61 4.78 -76.86
N VAL A 13 12.67 4.01 -76.57
CA VAL A 13 13.30 2.94 -77.41
C VAL A 13 14.84 2.79 -77.19
N VAL A 14 15.18 1.52 -76.96
CA VAL A 14 16.44 0.73 -76.85
C VAL A 14 17.71 1.20 -77.59
N GLU A 15 18.88 1.13 -76.92
CA GLU A 15 20.15 0.67 -77.52
C GLU A 15 21.08 -0.01 -76.47
N VAL A 16 21.78 -1.05 -76.92
CA VAL A 16 22.50 -2.08 -76.15
C VAL A 16 23.91 -1.61 -75.79
N ALA A 17 24.27 -1.65 -74.50
CA ALA A 17 25.63 -1.37 -74.05
C ALA A 17 26.48 -2.66 -74.02
N ARG A 18 27.64 -2.59 -74.70
CA ARG A 18 28.71 -3.60 -74.69
C ARG A 18 29.32 -3.76 -73.29
N GLU A 19 29.70 -5.01 -73.00
CA GLU A 19 30.23 -5.54 -71.75
C GLU A 19 31.72 -5.17 -71.54
N GLU A 20 32.07 -4.62 -70.37
CA GLU A 20 33.44 -4.59 -69.82
C GLU A 20 33.58 -5.69 -68.74
N PRO A 21 34.74 -6.37 -68.64
CA PRO A 21 34.84 -7.61 -67.89
C PRO A 21 34.85 -7.38 -66.37
N ALA A 22 34.00 -8.12 -65.66
CA ALA A 22 33.97 -8.13 -64.20
C ALA A 22 35.21 -8.84 -63.61
N ALA A 23 35.86 -8.18 -62.64
CA ALA A 23 36.97 -8.75 -61.87
C ALA A 23 36.52 -9.95 -61.01
N PRO A 24 37.38 -10.96 -60.80
CA PRO A 24 36.99 -12.20 -60.12
C PRO A 24 36.77 -12.02 -58.61
N VAL A 25 35.60 -12.44 -58.13
CA VAL A 25 35.23 -12.50 -56.71
C VAL A 25 35.96 -13.68 -56.04
N ARG A 26 36.84 -13.39 -55.08
CA ARG A 26 37.55 -14.40 -54.29
C ARG A 26 36.62 -15.08 -53.27
N ARG A 27 36.51 -16.41 -53.35
CA ARG A 27 35.74 -17.25 -52.41
C ARG A 27 36.40 -17.32 -51.03
N ARG A 28 35.98 -16.47 -50.07
CA ARG A 28 36.27 -16.61 -48.63
C ARG A 28 35.01 -17.11 -47.92
N GLY A 29 34.93 -18.39 -47.58
CA GLY A 29 33.73 -18.92 -46.88
C GLY A 29 33.97 -20.20 -46.09
N ARG A 30 34.77 -21.14 -46.63
CA ARG A 30 34.99 -22.44 -45.97
C ARG A 30 35.78 -22.33 -44.65
N THR A 31 36.79 -21.46 -44.58
CA THR A 31 37.60 -21.31 -43.37
C THR A 31 36.84 -20.62 -42.23
N ALA A 32 35.98 -19.65 -42.55
CA ALA A 32 35.15 -18.96 -41.55
C ALA A 32 34.12 -19.91 -40.90
N LEU A 33 33.55 -20.82 -41.69
CA LEU A 33 32.58 -21.81 -41.22
C LEU A 33 33.21 -22.86 -40.30
N LEU A 34 34.45 -23.28 -40.60
CA LEU A 34 35.23 -24.17 -39.73
C LEU A 34 35.62 -23.50 -38.41
N ILE A 35 36.06 -22.23 -38.46
CA ILE A 35 36.40 -21.46 -37.26
C ILE A 35 35.16 -21.22 -36.40
N GLY A 36 34.02 -20.87 -37.01
CA GLY A 36 32.75 -20.70 -36.31
C GLY A 36 32.27 -21.99 -35.64
N GLY A 37 32.36 -23.12 -36.33
CA GLY A 37 32.02 -24.43 -35.76
C GLY A 37 32.92 -24.83 -34.59
N ALA A 38 34.24 -24.59 -34.72
CA ALA A 38 35.18 -24.85 -33.64
C ALA A 38 34.93 -23.97 -32.41
N ALA A 39 34.60 -22.69 -32.61
CA ALA A 39 34.27 -21.77 -31.53
C ALA A 39 32.99 -22.19 -30.79
N LEU A 40 31.96 -22.61 -31.52
CA LEU A 40 30.70 -23.07 -30.94
C LEU A 40 30.88 -24.36 -30.13
N LEU A 41 31.65 -25.32 -30.68
CA LEU A 41 31.99 -26.56 -29.96
C LEU A 41 32.82 -26.29 -28.71
N GLY A 42 33.76 -25.34 -28.78
CA GLY A 42 34.55 -24.90 -27.62
C GLY A 42 33.67 -24.32 -26.50
N LEU A 43 32.69 -23.48 -26.85
CA LEU A 43 31.75 -22.90 -25.89
C LEU A 43 30.86 -23.97 -25.24
N VAL A 44 30.31 -24.89 -26.04
CA VAL A 44 29.46 -25.98 -25.51
C VAL A 44 30.25 -26.91 -24.61
N ALA A 45 31.44 -27.34 -25.04
CA ALA A 45 32.31 -28.18 -24.22
C ALA A 45 32.75 -27.47 -22.93
N GLY A 46 33.08 -26.18 -23.00
CA GLY A 46 33.42 -25.36 -21.85
C GLY A 46 32.26 -25.21 -20.86
N ALA A 47 31.04 -24.94 -21.34
CA ALA A 47 29.85 -24.78 -20.51
C ALA A 47 29.46 -26.08 -19.81
N CYS A 48 29.44 -27.22 -20.53
CA CYS A 48 29.13 -28.52 -19.95
C CYS A 48 30.17 -28.92 -18.90
N THR A 49 31.46 -28.70 -19.18
CA THR A 49 32.54 -28.99 -18.21
C THR A 49 32.45 -28.08 -16.98
N GLY A 50 32.20 -26.78 -17.17
CA GLY A 50 32.02 -25.82 -16.08
C GLY A 50 30.80 -26.13 -15.21
N TYR A 51 29.71 -26.61 -15.82
CA TYR A 51 28.51 -27.06 -15.10
C TYR A 51 28.80 -28.29 -14.24
N LEU A 52 29.46 -29.31 -14.78
CA LEU A 52 29.80 -30.52 -14.02
C LEU A 52 30.69 -30.22 -12.81
N ILE A 53 31.67 -29.33 -12.98
CA ILE A 53 32.54 -28.90 -11.86
C ILE A 53 31.73 -28.19 -10.77
N GLN A 54 30.75 -27.35 -11.14
CA GLN A 54 29.91 -26.67 -10.16
C GLN A 54 28.90 -27.60 -9.50
N ALA A 55 28.35 -28.56 -10.25
CA ALA A 55 27.42 -29.56 -9.74
C ALA A 55 28.10 -30.52 -8.75
N ASP A 56 29.39 -30.80 -8.93
CA ASP A 56 30.17 -31.68 -8.04
C ASP A 56 30.83 -30.91 -6.87
N ARG A 57 30.62 -29.59 -6.76
CA ARG A 57 31.02 -28.86 -5.54
C ARG A 57 30.14 -29.30 -4.39
N ARG A 58 30.79 -29.86 -3.35
CA ARG A 58 30.12 -30.15 -2.08
C ARG A 58 29.41 -28.90 -1.57
N PRO A 59 28.13 -29.00 -1.15
CA PRO A 59 27.42 -27.89 -0.54
C PRO A 59 28.24 -27.32 0.62
N THR A 60 28.51 -26.01 0.60
CA THR A 60 29.08 -25.34 1.76
C THR A 60 28.08 -25.47 2.89
N ALA A 61 28.46 -26.15 3.96
CA ALA A 61 27.60 -26.29 5.14
C ALA A 61 27.25 -24.90 5.66
N LEU A 62 25.95 -24.64 5.84
CA LEU A 62 25.50 -23.43 6.50
C LEU A 62 26.04 -23.42 7.94
N PRO A 63 26.39 -22.25 8.48
CA PRO A 63 26.68 -22.13 9.90
C PRO A 63 25.47 -22.67 10.70
N PRO A 64 25.71 -23.38 11.81
CA PRO A 64 24.64 -23.94 12.61
C PRO A 64 23.68 -22.84 13.07
N LEU A 65 22.38 -23.03 12.83
CA LEU A 65 21.31 -22.14 13.29
C LEU A 65 21.14 -22.14 14.82
N SER A 66 21.86 -23.03 15.51
CA SER A 66 21.92 -23.08 16.96
C SER A 66 22.60 -21.83 17.48
N GLN A 67 21.80 -20.80 17.82
CA GLN A 67 22.29 -19.69 18.62
C GLN A 67 22.92 -20.26 19.91
N PRO A 68 24.04 -19.69 20.40
CA PRO A 68 24.54 -20.02 21.72
C PRO A 68 23.38 -19.87 22.70
N GLN A 69 23.13 -20.91 23.48
CA GLN A 69 22.02 -20.97 24.42
C GLN A 69 22.11 -19.72 25.31
N LEU A 70 21.17 -18.78 25.13
CA LEU A 70 21.13 -17.56 25.91
C LEU A 70 21.11 -17.97 27.38
N ALA A 71 22.00 -17.37 28.18
CA ALA A 71 22.07 -17.68 29.60
C ALA A 71 20.73 -17.33 30.25
N GLN A 72 19.87 -18.33 30.42
CA GLN A 72 18.62 -18.17 31.16
C GLN A 72 18.99 -17.80 32.60
N ALA A 73 18.44 -16.68 33.07
CA ALA A 73 18.58 -16.29 34.45
C ALA A 73 18.10 -17.45 35.33
N LYS A 74 18.96 -17.94 36.24
CA LYS A 74 18.62 -19.04 37.17
C LYS A 74 17.63 -18.61 38.28
N GLY A 75 17.05 -17.43 38.16
CA GLY A 75 16.09 -16.87 39.11
C GLY A 75 14.66 -17.26 38.76
N LYS A 76 13.74 -17.01 39.69
CA LYS A 76 12.30 -17.10 39.41
C LYS A 76 12.00 -16.19 38.22
N ALA A 77 11.30 -16.71 37.21
CA ALA A 77 10.80 -15.89 36.12
C ALA A 77 10.03 -14.69 36.68
N PRO A 78 10.12 -13.50 36.07
CA PRO A 78 9.28 -12.38 36.46
C PRO A 78 7.82 -12.86 36.45
N GLU A 79 7.03 -12.37 37.41
CA GLU A 79 5.61 -12.72 37.42
C GLU A 79 4.98 -12.32 36.08
N PRO A 80 4.15 -13.19 35.48
CA PRO A 80 3.39 -12.83 34.29
C PRO A 80 2.71 -11.49 34.51
N LEU A 81 2.63 -10.68 33.45
CA LEU A 81 1.90 -9.41 33.52
C LEU A 81 0.50 -9.68 34.06
N SER A 82 0.16 -9.04 35.17
CA SER A 82 -1.21 -9.06 35.68
C SER A 82 -2.14 -8.53 34.60
N ALA A 83 -3.39 -8.99 34.53
CA ALA A 83 -4.38 -8.47 33.59
C ALA A 83 -4.53 -6.93 33.58
N ALA A 84 -4.24 -6.26 34.70
CA ALA A 84 -4.24 -4.79 34.81
C ALA A 84 -3.06 -4.09 34.09
N ARG A 85 -2.00 -4.83 33.76
CA ARG A 85 -0.81 -4.38 33.01
C ARG A 85 -0.78 -4.96 31.60
N ASP A 86 -1.66 -5.90 31.30
CA ASP A 86 -1.81 -6.49 29.99
C ASP A 86 -2.83 -5.68 29.19
N GLY A 87 -2.34 -4.87 28.27
CA GLY A 87 -3.19 -4.08 27.37
C GLY A 87 -4.10 -4.95 26.51
N GLN A 88 -3.70 -6.19 26.22
CA GLN A 88 -4.46 -7.12 25.39
C GLN A 88 -5.76 -7.56 26.08
N VAL A 89 -5.76 -7.71 27.40
CA VAL A 89 -6.99 -8.03 28.16
C VAL A 89 -8.05 -6.92 28.03
N ARG A 90 -7.61 -5.65 27.94
CA ARG A 90 -8.52 -4.53 27.74
C ARG A 90 -9.10 -4.52 26.32
N THR A 91 -8.28 -4.77 25.31
CA THR A 91 -8.70 -4.77 23.89
C THR A 91 -9.49 -6.02 23.50
N ASP A 92 -9.31 -7.14 24.21
CA ASP A 92 -10.13 -8.35 24.06
C ASP A 92 -11.55 -8.20 24.64
N GLY A 93 -11.78 -7.20 25.49
CA GLY A 93 -13.09 -6.87 26.06
C GLY A 93 -14.11 -6.30 25.05
N ASP A 94 -15.06 -5.51 25.56
CA ASP A 94 -16.03 -4.79 24.74
C ASP A 94 -15.40 -3.50 24.18
N LEU A 95 -15.06 -3.51 22.88
CA LEU A 95 -14.40 -2.40 22.18
C LEU A 95 -15.16 -1.07 22.30
N ARG A 96 -16.50 -1.11 22.42
CA ARG A 96 -17.31 0.11 22.55
C ARG A 96 -16.98 0.89 23.81
N LYS A 97 -16.45 0.22 24.85
CA LYS A 97 -15.99 0.88 26.07
C LYS A 97 -14.72 1.70 25.84
N LEU A 98 -14.00 1.46 24.74
CA LEU A 98 -12.78 2.18 24.31
C LEU A 98 -13.07 3.33 23.33
N LEU A 99 -14.29 3.45 22.81
CA LEU A 99 -14.73 4.59 21.99
C LEU A 99 -15.02 5.86 22.80
N LEU A 100 -14.53 7.00 22.31
CA LEU A 100 -14.89 8.31 22.86
C LEU A 100 -16.41 8.48 22.99
N LYS A 101 -16.81 9.12 24.08
CA LYS A 101 -18.22 9.46 24.27
C LYS A 101 -18.53 10.72 23.47
N LYS A 102 -19.68 10.70 22.80
CA LYS A 102 -20.28 11.90 22.21
C LYS A 102 -20.28 13.06 23.22
N PRO A 103 -19.86 14.27 22.81
CA PRO A 103 -19.95 15.47 23.64
C PRO A 103 -21.37 15.76 24.15
N ARG A 104 -21.45 16.50 25.25
CA ARG A 104 -22.73 16.99 25.77
C ARG A 104 -23.30 18.02 24.78
N GLY A 105 -24.57 17.86 24.40
CA GLY A 105 -25.25 18.77 23.47
C GLY A 105 -25.22 18.34 22.01
N ALA A 106 -24.24 17.52 21.61
CA ALA A 106 -24.20 16.93 20.27
C ALA A 106 -25.36 15.93 20.07
N LYS A 107 -25.76 15.68 18.82
CA LYS A 107 -26.73 14.65 18.45
C LYS A 107 -26.01 13.35 18.09
N PRO A 108 -26.55 12.17 18.43
CA PRO A 108 -25.97 10.90 17.94
C PRO A 108 -26.05 10.85 16.42
N ALA A 109 -25.05 10.25 15.77
CA ALA A 109 -25.07 9.97 14.34
C ALA A 109 -26.18 8.96 14.01
N ASP A 110 -26.96 9.25 12.99
CA ASP A 110 -27.97 8.35 12.42
C ASP A 110 -27.39 7.44 11.32
N TRP A 111 -26.21 7.77 10.79
CA TRP A 111 -25.47 6.97 9.82
C TRP A 111 -24.60 5.86 10.46
N THR A 112 -24.51 5.81 11.78
CA THR A 112 -23.80 4.73 12.49
C THR A 112 -24.78 3.73 13.12
N PRO A 113 -24.46 2.42 13.17
CA PRO A 113 -25.25 1.43 13.90
C PRO A 113 -25.55 1.85 15.34
N GLY A 114 -26.83 1.78 15.73
CA GLY A 114 -27.29 2.27 17.04
C GLY A 114 -26.77 1.50 18.25
N ASP A 115 -26.26 0.27 18.05
CA ASP A 115 -25.66 -0.55 19.10
C ASP A 115 -24.13 -0.36 19.23
N GLY A 116 -23.53 0.44 18.35
CA GLY A 116 -22.12 0.80 18.30
C GLY A 116 -21.21 -0.32 17.80
N TRP A 117 -21.77 -1.43 17.29
CA TRP A 117 -21.00 -2.48 16.61
C TRP A 117 -21.06 -2.28 15.10
N MET A 118 -19.98 -2.66 14.44
CA MET A 118 -19.90 -2.69 13.00
C MET A 118 -19.37 -4.07 12.59
N ASP A 119 -20.25 -4.85 11.98
CA ASP A 119 -19.91 -6.15 11.44
C ASP A 119 -19.11 -5.99 10.13
N LEU A 120 -18.55 -7.10 9.63
CA LEU A 120 -17.63 -7.09 8.49
C LEU A 120 -18.27 -6.46 7.23
N ASP A 121 -19.53 -6.77 6.97
CA ASP A 121 -20.31 -6.20 5.88
C ASP A 121 -20.55 -4.70 6.07
N ALA A 122 -20.99 -4.29 7.25
CA ALA A 122 -21.20 -2.87 7.58
C ALA A 122 -19.90 -2.05 7.46
N TYR A 123 -18.75 -2.63 7.84
CA TYR A 123 -17.46 -1.97 7.67
C TYR A 123 -17.04 -1.90 6.20
N ALA A 124 -17.21 -2.99 5.45
CA ALA A 124 -16.90 -3.05 4.02
C ALA A 124 -17.73 -2.04 3.21
N GLU A 125 -18.98 -1.80 3.59
CA GLU A 125 -19.87 -0.81 2.96
C GLU A 125 -19.36 0.64 3.04
N THR A 126 -18.40 0.92 3.92
CA THR A 126 -17.83 2.27 4.06
C THR A 126 -16.78 2.61 2.99
N TYR A 127 -16.38 1.64 2.18
CA TYR A 127 -15.38 1.80 1.11
C TYR A 127 -16.03 1.97 -0.27
N GLU A 128 -15.32 2.56 -1.22
CA GLU A 128 -15.80 2.75 -2.60
C GLU A 128 -16.14 1.44 -3.34
N GLU A 129 -15.41 0.37 -3.04
CA GLU A 129 -15.62 -0.97 -3.62
C GLU A 129 -15.96 -2.01 -2.53
N PRO A 130 -17.17 -1.99 -1.94
CA PRO A 130 -17.51 -2.81 -0.78
C PRO A 130 -17.31 -4.31 -1.00
N ARG A 131 -17.61 -4.81 -2.21
CA ARG A 131 -17.44 -6.23 -2.54
C ARG A 131 -15.97 -6.66 -2.48
N ASN A 132 -15.07 -5.85 -3.02
CA ASN A 132 -13.65 -6.14 -3.02
C ASN A 132 -13.11 -6.02 -1.60
N MET A 133 -13.56 -5.00 -0.86
CA MET A 133 -13.16 -4.81 0.54
C MET A 133 -13.64 -5.94 1.44
N PHE A 134 -14.87 -6.43 1.26
CA PHE A 134 -15.39 -7.57 2.02
C PHE A 134 -14.48 -8.80 1.89
N GLY A 135 -14.08 -9.15 0.66
CA GLY A 135 -13.17 -10.27 0.42
C GLY A 135 -11.79 -10.05 1.03
N ARG A 136 -11.29 -8.81 0.95
CA ARG A 136 -10.03 -8.39 1.55
C ARG A 136 -10.06 -8.49 3.08
N LEU A 137 -11.08 -7.96 3.75
CA LEU A 137 -11.24 -8.03 5.21
C LEU A 137 -11.25 -9.46 5.77
N ILE A 138 -11.72 -10.44 4.99
CA ILE A 138 -11.61 -11.86 5.36
C ILE A 138 -10.15 -12.32 5.35
N ALA A 139 -9.39 -11.97 4.32
CA ALA A 139 -7.98 -12.32 4.18
C ALA A 139 -7.11 -11.60 5.22
N ASP A 140 -7.45 -10.34 5.50
CA ASP A 140 -6.85 -9.44 6.48
C ASP A 140 -7.24 -9.84 7.93
N GLU A 141 -8.02 -10.93 8.10
CA GLU A 141 -8.40 -11.51 9.38
C GLU A 141 -9.20 -10.56 10.29
N PHE A 142 -10.11 -9.79 9.71
CA PHE A 142 -11.06 -8.96 10.46
C PHE A 142 -11.75 -9.77 11.57
N ARG A 143 -11.74 -9.22 12.79
CA ARG A 143 -12.36 -9.86 13.95
C ARG A 143 -13.68 -9.20 14.31
N ARG A 144 -13.69 -7.86 14.43
CA ARG A 144 -14.84 -7.03 14.80
C ARG A 144 -14.47 -5.55 14.70
N ALA A 145 -15.45 -4.68 14.49
CA ALA A 145 -15.28 -3.25 14.60
C ALA A 145 -16.32 -2.62 15.54
N ALA A 146 -15.93 -1.54 16.22
CA ALA A 146 -16.83 -0.74 17.02
C ALA A 146 -16.78 0.71 16.54
N VAL A 147 -17.93 1.38 16.56
CA VAL A 147 -18.10 2.72 16.00
C VAL A 147 -18.90 3.62 16.94
N THR A 148 -18.55 4.90 16.93
CA THR A 148 -19.34 5.97 17.54
C THR A 148 -19.32 7.17 16.60
N GLY A 149 -20.43 7.90 16.53
CA GLY A 149 -20.52 9.10 15.73
C GLY A 149 -21.47 10.13 16.33
N TRP A 150 -21.26 11.38 15.96
CA TRP A 150 -22.12 12.48 16.39
C TRP A 150 -22.07 13.69 15.48
N GLU A 151 -23.11 14.51 15.60
CA GLU A 151 -23.22 15.84 14.99
C GLU A 151 -23.20 16.92 16.08
N ASP A 152 -22.35 17.92 15.92
CA ASP A 152 -22.35 19.15 16.73
C ASP A 152 -22.46 20.38 15.82
N GLY A 153 -23.69 20.88 15.67
CA GLY A 153 -23.99 21.93 14.71
C GLY A 153 -23.88 21.42 13.27
N GLY A 154 -22.94 21.96 12.49
CA GLY A 154 -22.65 21.52 11.12
C GLY A 154 -21.46 20.56 11.02
N GLN A 155 -20.85 20.21 12.15
CA GLN A 155 -19.70 19.31 12.21
C GLN A 155 -20.15 17.88 12.51
N THR A 156 -19.72 16.92 11.72
CA THR A 156 -19.92 15.50 11.95
C THR A 156 -18.59 14.85 12.33
N VAL A 157 -18.64 13.89 13.25
CA VAL A 157 -17.49 13.10 13.68
C VAL A 157 -17.88 11.63 13.69
N GLU A 158 -16.98 10.78 13.21
CA GLU A 158 -17.05 9.34 13.33
C GLU A 158 -15.71 8.79 13.81
N VAL A 159 -15.76 7.84 14.74
CA VAL A 159 -14.58 7.15 15.27
C VAL A 159 -14.83 5.66 15.17
N ARG A 160 -13.91 4.95 14.52
CA ARG A 160 -13.93 3.49 14.36
C ARG A 160 -12.73 2.87 15.04
N LEU A 161 -12.95 1.73 15.68
CA LEU A 161 -11.92 0.85 16.21
C LEU A 161 -12.08 -0.51 15.55
N ILE A 162 -11.11 -0.91 14.74
CA ILE A 162 -11.15 -2.14 13.96
C ILE A 162 -10.12 -3.10 14.53
N GLN A 163 -10.59 -4.25 14.99
CA GLN A 163 -9.73 -5.29 15.54
C GLN A 163 -9.50 -6.40 14.51
N PHE A 164 -8.25 -6.80 14.34
CA PHE A 164 -7.82 -7.91 13.50
C PHE A 164 -7.32 -9.07 14.37
N ARG A 165 -7.23 -10.28 13.81
CA ARG A 165 -6.67 -11.43 14.53
C ARG A 165 -5.14 -11.43 14.53
N GLN A 166 -4.52 -10.88 13.48
CA GLN A 166 -3.08 -10.80 13.30
C GLN A 166 -2.33 -12.12 13.52
N GLN A 167 -2.87 -13.22 13.00
CA GLN A 167 -2.21 -14.52 13.00
C GLN A 167 -1.19 -14.62 11.86
N GLU A 168 -1.51 -14.03 10.70
CA GLU A 168 -0.67 -14.12 9.50
C GLU A 168 0.03 -12.79 9.14
N SER A 169 -0.60 -11.65 9.42
CA SER A 169 -0.07 -10.29 9.15
C SER A 169 -0.23 -9.35 10.35
N LEU A 170 0.47 -8.21 10.33
CA LEU A 170 0.29 -7.13 11.31
C LEU A 170 -0.79 -6.16 10.82
N GLU A 171 -1.99 -6.68 10.58
CA GLU A 171 -2.99 -5.98 9.79
C GLU A 171 -3.44 -4.63 10.36
N ALA A 172 -3.47 -4.44 11.70
CA ALA A 172 -3.79 -3.14 12.25
C ALA A 172 -2.79 -2.06 11.80
N ALA A 173 -1.51 -2.43 11.68
CA ALA A 173 -0.47 -1.56 11.15
C ALA A 173 -0.60 -1.38 9.64
N ASP A 174 -0.78 -2.47 8.89
CA ASP A 174 -0.87 -2.42 7.42
C ASP A 174 -2.12 -1.65 6.94
N SER A 175 -3.25 -1.82 7.62
CA SER A 175 -4.48 -1.05 7.39
C SER A 175 -4.27 0.43 7.71
N THR A 176 -3.57 0.75 8.81
CA THR A 176 -3.26 2.14 9.17
C THR A 176 -2.35 2.79 8.13
N ASP A 177 -1.30 2.12 7.70
CA ASP A 177 -0.37 2.60 6.67
C ASP A 177 -1.09 2.78 5.32
N SER A 178 -2.04 1.90 5.00
CA SER A 178 -2.89 2.02 3.81
C SER A 178 -3.80 3.25 3.86
N SER A 179 -4.46 3.51 5.00
CA SER A 179 -5.31 4.70 5.16
C SER A 179 -4.48 5.98 5.11
N GLN A 180 -3.31 6.00 5.75
CA GLN A 180 -2.35 7.12 5.67
C GLN A 180 -1.87 7.37 4.24
N TYR A 181 -1.59 6.32 3.48
CA TYR A 181 -1.20 6.43 2.08
C TYR A 181 -2.27 7.14 1.23
N TRP A 182 -3.55 6.86 1.45
CA TRP A 182 -4.64 7.52 0.73
C TRP A 182 -4.81 8.97 1.19
N ALA A 183 -4.77 9.23 2.50
CA ALA A 183 -4.83 10.56 3.09
C ALA A 183 -3.74 11.50 2.53
N ASP A 184 -2.50 11.01 2.43
CA ASP A 184 -1.36 11.76 1.90
C ASP A 184 -1.48 12.10 0.39
N ARG A 185 -2.34 11.39 -0.34
CA ARG A 185 -2.55 11.63 -1.78
C ARG A 185 -3.61 12.68 -2.08
N GLU A 186 -4.43 13.03 -1.09
CA GLU A 186 -5.44 14.07 -1.26
C GLU A 186 -4.77 15.43 -1.49
N PRO A 187 -5.25 16.21 -2.48
CA PRO A 187 -4.67 17.51 -2.79
C PRO A 187 -4.93 18.51 -1.66
N GLU A 188 -3.97 19.43 -1.47
CA GLU A 188 -4.08 20.49 -0.45
C GLU A 188 -4.27 19.94 0.97
N THR A 189 -3.50 18.90 1.31
CA THR A 189 -3.51 18.24 2.61
C THR A 189 -2.30 18.61 3.46
N ASP A 190 -2.55 18.98 4.71
CA ASP A 190 -1.50 19.06 5.73
C ASP A 190 -1.60 17.85 6.68
N SER A 191 -0.46 17.32 7.12
CA SER A 191 -0.41 16.18 8.04
C SER A 191 0.54 16.40 9.22
N TRP A 192 0.23 15.75 10.35
CA TRP A 192 1.01 15.81 11.57
C TRP A 192 0.98 14.49 12.35
N SER A 193 2.10 14.14 12.98
CA SER A 193 2.14 12.98 13.88
C SER A 193 1.29 13.19 15.12
N VAL A 194 0.52 12.18 15.50
CA VAL A 194 -0.30 12.16 16.72
C VAL A 194 0.58 11.83 17.94
N PRO A 195 0.68 12.71 18.95
CA PRO A 195 1.45 12.46 20.15
C PRO A 195 1.10 11.15 20.85
N GLY A 196 2.12 10.48 21.38
CA GLY A 196 1.94 9.21 22.10
C GLY A 196 1.65 8.00 21.20
N THR A 197 1.72 8.17 19.87
CA THR A 197 1.63 7.08 18.89
C THR A 197 2.98 6.83 18.23
N GLY A 198 3.16 5.64 17.63
CA GLY A 198 4.36 5.30 16.87
C GLY A 198 4.38 5.96 15.49
N ASN A 199 3.42 5.56 14.64
CA ASN A 199 3.24 6.08 13.28
C ASN A 199 1.90 6.79 13.09
N GLY A 200 1.16 7.12 14.15
CA GLY A 200 -0.17 7.72 14.00
C GLY A 200 -0.10 9.11 13.38
N MET A 201 -1.00 9.40 12.44
CA MET A 201 -1.03 10.64 11.68
C MET A 201 -2.44 11.24 11.68
N ALA A 202 -2.51 12.57 11.71
CA ALA A 202 -3.73 13.34 11.51
C ALA A 202 -3.58 14.26 10.29
N TYR A 203 -4.67 14.43 9.57
CA TYR A 203 -4.74 15.08 8.27
C TYR A 203 -5.83 16.13 8.26
N VAL A 204 -5.58 17.26 7.59
CA VAL A 204 -6.59 18.28 7.30
C VAL A 204 -6.54 18.56 5.81
N HIS A 205 -7.67 18.39 5.14
CA HIS A 205 -7.82 18.66 3.71
C HIS A 205 -8.41 20.06 3.51
N HIS A 206 -7.63 20.96 2.90
CA HIS A 206 -8.02 22.36 2.68
C HIS A 206 -8.91 22.56 1.46
N ARG A 207 -8.93 21.57 0.55
CA ARG A 207 -9.85 21.56 -0.57
C ARG A 207 -11.18 20.93 -0.13
N PRO A 208 -12.30 21.67 -0.12
CA PRO A 208 -13.58 21.08 0.22
C PRO A 208 -14.08 20.20 -0.91
N ASP A 209 -14.74 19.10 -0.55
CA ASP A 209 -15.58 18.35 -1.48
C ASP A 209 -16.82 19.20 -1.81
N SER A 210 -17.23 19.22 -3.08
CA SER A 210 -18.24 20.15 -3.59
C SER A 210 -19.12 19.47 -4.63
N ASP A 211 -20.18 18.84 -4.16
CA ASP A 211 -21.21 18.28 -5.02
C ASP A 211 -22.30 19.31 -5.38
N PRO A 212 -22.71 19.41 -6.66
CA PRO A 212 -23.78 20.31 -7.07
C PRO A 212 -25.07 20.09 -6.28
N GLY A 213 -25.55 21.15 -5.61
CA GLY A 213 -26.76 21.10 -4.79
C GLY A 213 -26.51 20.86 -3.29
N TYR A 214 -25.26 20.65 -2.88
CA TYR A 214 -24.85 20.50 -1.48
C TYR A 214 -23.92 21.63 -1.04
N LEU A 215 -23.78 21.79 0.27
CA LEU A 215 -22.77 22.70 0.84
C LEU A 215 -21.38 22.08 0.65
N PRO A 216 -20.33 22.88 0.38
CA PRO A 216 -18.96 22.38 0.39
C PRO A 216 -18.62 21.78 1.75
N LEU A 217 -17.96 20.62 1.77
CA LEU A 217 -17.56 19.91 2.98
C LEU A 217 -16.04 19.82 3.05
N TYR A 218 -15.48 20.39 4.12
CA TYR A 218 -14.09 20.18 4.49
C TYR A 218 -13.98 18.89 5.28
N ALA A 219 -12.91 18.14 5.02
CA ALA A 219 -12.63 16.88 5.69
C ALA A 219 -11.34 16.96 6.52
N ALA A 220 -11.32 16.22 7.61
CA ALA A 220 -10.11 15.91 8.37
C ALA A 220 -10.20 14.47 8.88
N GLU A 221 -9.08 13.78 8.89
CA GLU A 221 -9.02 12.37 9.29
C GLU A 221 -7.81 12.10 10.18
N ALA A 222 -7.86 11.03 10.97
CA ALA A 222 -6.71 10.57 11.74
C ALA A 222 -6.66 9.05 11.83
N HIS A 223 -5.46 8.51 11.63
CA HIS A 223 -5.19 7.08 11.50
C HIS A 223 -4.03 6.70 12.42
N ALA A 224 -4.26 5.74 13.30
CA ALA A 224 -3.23 5.19 14.19
C ALA A 224 -3.59 3.76 14.57
N TYR A 225 -2.65 3.00 15.12
CA TYR A 225 -2.94 1.68 15.69
C TYR A 225 -2.32 1.48 17.06
N ARG A 226 -2.85 0.50 17.79
CA ARG A 226 -2.22 -0.06 18.98
C ARG A 226 -2.54 -1.55 19.10
N GLY A 227 -1.50 -2.38 19.12
CA GLY A 227 -1.66 -3.83 19.16
C GLY A 227 -2.36 -4.33 17.91
N ASP A 228 -3.49 -4.99 18.08
CA ASP A 228 -4.33 -5.56 17.03
C ASP A 228 -5.52 -4.67 16.64
N ILE A 229 -5.52 -3.40 17.08
CA ILE A 229 -6.58 -2.43 16.79
C ILE A 229 -6.06 -1.28 15.93
N ALA A 230 -6.69 -1.06 14.78
CA ALA A 230 -6.61 0.17 14.01
C ALA A 230 -7.68 1.17 14.48
N MET A 231 -7.31 2.43 14.57
CA MET A 231 -8.16 3.57 14.88
C MET A 231 -8.28 4.44 13.65
N GLU A 232 -9.52 4.73 13.28
CA GLU A 232 -9.86 5.70 12.24
C GLU A 232 -10.76 6.78 12.82
N ILE A 233 -10.48 8.04 12.49
CA ILE A 233 -11.33 9.17 12.81
C ILE A 233 -11.63 9.93 11.53
N TRP A 234 -12.90 10.24 11.32
CA TRP A 234 -13.38 11.06 10.20
C TRP A 234 -14.15 12.26 10.75
N MET A 235 -13.83 13.45 10.25
CA MET A 235 -14.51 14.70 10.60
C MET A 235 -14.88 15.45 9.34
N TYR A 236 -16.12 15.92 9.26
CA TYR A 236 -16.59 16.79 8.19
C TYR A 236 -17.25 18.05 8.75
N ASP A 237 -17.09 19.17 8.05
CA ASP A 237 -17.72 20.45 8.39
C ASP A 237 -17.89 21.30 7.13
N SER A 238 -18.94 22.12 7.09
CA SER A 238 -19.12 23.16 6.08
C SER A 238 -18.09 24.30 6.13
N LYS A 239 -17.24 24.31 7.16
CA LYS A 239 -16.18 25.29 7.40
C LYS A 239 -14.82 24.58 7.49
N PRO A 240 -13.72 25.27 7.18
CA PRO A 240 -12.38 24.71 7.33
C PRO A 240 -12.15 24.13 8.74
N ILE A 241 -11.70 22.88 8.79
CA ILE A 241 -11.36 22.19 10.02
C ILE A 241 -9.93 22.57 10.42
N THR A 242 -9.71 22.81 11.72
CA THR A 242 -8.37 23.17 12.21
C THR A 242 -7.59 21.94 12.66
N LYS A 243 -6.25 21.97 12.51
CA LYS A 243 -5.35 20.97 13.11
C LYS A 243 -5.71 20.64 14.55
N ALA A 244 -5.93 21.66 15.37
CA ALA A 244 -6.20 21.50 16.80
C ALA A 244 -7.44 20.63 17.07
N ARG A 245 -8.47 20.69 16.21
CA ARG A 245 -9.70 19.92 16.35
C ARG A 245 -9.46 18.43 16.14
N ILE A 246 -8.83 18.05 15.02
CA ILE A 246 -8.59 16.63 14.72
C ILE A 246 -7.54 16.03 15.64
N MET A 247 -6.51 16.80 16.02
CA MET A 247 -5.49 16.37 16.97
C MET A 247 -6.07 16.09 18.37
N ASP A 248 -6.93 16.98 18.91
CA ASP A 248 -7.58 16.74 20.22
C ASP A 248 -8.36 15.43 20.24
N LEU A 249 -9.11 15.14 19.17
CA LEU A 249 -9.86 13.89 19.07
C LEU A 249 -8.94 12.67 18.97
N ALA A 250 -7.92 12.73 18.12
CA ALA A 250 -6.98 11.62 17.94
C ALA A 250 -6.22 11.29 19.23
N GLU A 251 -5.68 12.30 19.92
CA GLU A 251 -4.97 12.13 21.19
C GLU A 251 -5.90 11.53 22.25
N ARG A 252 -7.09 12.11 22.44
CA ARG A 252 -8.05 11.62 23.44
C ARG A 252 -8.56 10.23 23.13
N GLN A 253 -8.67 9.83 21.86
CA GLN A 253 -9.05 8.46 21.50
C GLN A 253 -7.90 7.49 21.77
N MET A 254 -6.66 7.85 21.41
CA MET A 254 -5.47 7.02 21.65
C MET A 254 -5.15 6.83 23.13
N GLU A 255 -5.49 7.79 24.00
CA GLU A 255 -5.39 7.65 25.46
C GLU A 255 -6.32 6.56 26.03
N ARG A 256 -7.40 6.21 25.31
CA ARG A 256 -8.35 5.17 25.74
C ARG A 256 -7.92 3.78 25.28
N LEU A 257 -7.14 3.70 24.21
CA LEU A 257 -6.44 2.49 23.76
C LEU A 257 -5.21 2.23 24.63
#